data_AF-A0A2A5SXB9-F1
#
_entry.id   AF-A0A2A5SXB9-F1
#
_cell.length_a   1.000
_cell.length_b   1.000
_cell.length_c   1.000
_cell.angle_alpha   90.00
_cell.angle_beta   90.00
_cell.angle_gamma   90.00
#
_symmetry.space_group_name_H-M   'P 1'
#
loop_
_entity.id
_entity.type
_entity.pdbx_description
1 polymer ?
#
loop_
_entity_poly.entity_id
_entity_poly.type
_entity_poly.pdbx_seq_one_letter_code
_entity_poly.pdbx_strand_id
1 'polypeptide(L)'
;MKQRFGLSGYQLKIIAIVFMLLDHIYTEVLVGLSGIPDFSILDMASRFVSPLFFFLMIEGYFYTRSRQKYLSRLLTAGIVMAIGNLITHFIMNAPITFYTILNPNIFLSLAAGFGIVWLLDTIIEKKKCLLIFPVILVSVLTLFTEASIFALVFPYLMYISRKTGKSWILYLGTLLLSALFLSQALSDASMTLWQKLSFNPEFLVFTVLPFIYLYNGKKGGTSSAFEKYFFYGFYPIHIWFLFILGQFLTQ
;
A
#
# COMPACT_ATOMS: atom_id res chain seq x y z
N MET A 1 23.23 -0.97 -15.03
CA MET A 1 22.31 -2.12 -15.20
C MET A 1 21.84 -2.12 -16.66
N LYS A 2 22.13 -3.19 -17.44
CA LYS A 2 21.69 -3.31 -18.84
C LYS A 2 20.16 -3.20 -18.90
N GLN A 3 19.62 -2.48 -19.89
CA GLN A 3 18.17 -2.36 -20.10
C GLN A 3 17.57 -3.75 -20.26
N ARG A 4 16.71 -4.15 -19.33
CA ARG A 4 15.90 -5.36 -19.46
C ARG A 4 14.64 -5.01 -20.26
N PHE A 5 14.27 -5.88 -21.19
CA PHE A 5 12.95 -5.84 -21.81
C PHE A 5 11.90 -6.05 -20.70
N GLY A 6 10.90 -5.18 -20.58
CA GLY A 6 9.97 -5.23 -19.44
C GLY A 6 9.13 -3.96 -19.27
N LEU A 7 8.34 -3.91 -18.20
CA LEU A 7 7.39 -2.84 -17.88
C LEU A 7 8.07 -1.65 -17.20
N SER A 8 7.67 -0.43 -17.59
CA SER A 8 8.06 0.80 -16.91
C SER A 8 7.28 0.99 -15.60
N GLY A 9 7.80 1.82 -14.71
CA GLY A 9 7.13 2.16 -13.45
C GLY A 9 5.75 2.78 -13.67
N TYR A 10 5.57 3.57 -14.73
CA TYR A 10 4.28 4.11 -15.15
C TYR A 10 3.29 2.98 -15.52
N GLN A 11 3.71 2.03 -16.35
CA GLN A 11 2.85 0.90 -16.75
C GLN A 11 2.46 0.05 -15.54
N LEU A 12 3.39 -0.21 -14.62
CA LEU A 12 3.12 -0.90 -13.37
C LEU A 12 2.09 -0.16 -12.51
N LYS A 13 2.19 1.18 -12.41
CA LYS A 13 1.16 1.97 -11.69
C LYS A 13 -0.21 1.88 -12.35
N ILE A 14 -0.28 1.92 -13.68
CA ILE A 14 -1.56 1.80 -14.40
C ILE A 14 -2.20 0.44 -14.11
N ILE A 15 -1.43 -0.65 -14.17
CA ILE A 15 -1.93 -1.97 -13.79
C ILE A 15 -2.41 -1.96 -12.33
N ALA A 16 -1.61 -1.42 -11.42
CA ALA A 16 -1.94 -1.36 -10.00
C ALA A 16 -3.27 -0.62 -9.71
N ILE A 17 -3.49 0.55 -10.33
CA ILE A 17 -4.72 1.33 -10.08
C ILE A 17 -5.98 0.67 -10.67
N VAL A 18 -5.85 -0.13 -11.74
CA VAL A 18 -6.99 -0.88 -12.29
C VAL A 18 -7.42 -1.97 -11.31
N PHE A 19 -6.47 -2.77 -10.81
CA PHE A 19 -6.78 -3.81 -9.81
C PHE A 19 -7.28 -3.19 -8.50
N MET A 20 -6.69 -2.08 -8.04
CA MET A 20 -7.15 -1.32 -6.88
C MET A 20 -8.59 -0.85 -7.03
N LEU A 21 -8.97 -0.34 -8.21
CA LEU A 21 -10.32 0.13 -8.45
C LEU A 21 -11.33 -1.01 -8.44
N LEU A 22 -11.01 -2.13 -9.07
CA LEU A 22 -11.88 -3.32 -9.08
C LEU A 22 -12.09 -3.89 -7.68
N ASP A 23 -11.03 -3.92 -6.87
CA ASP A 23 -11.07 -4.30 -5.47
C ASP A 23 -11.99 -3.40 -4.67
N HIS A 24 -11.80 -2.09 -4.71
CA HIS A 24 -12.64 -1.16 -3.96
C HIS A 24 -14.09 -1.11 -4.47
N ILE A 25 -14.35 -1.36 -5.77
CA ILE A 25 -15.72 -1.56 -6.24
C ILE A 25 -16.36 -2.76 -5.52
N TYR A 26 -15.61 -3.86 -5.38
CA TYR A 26 -16.09 -5.01 -4.64
C TYR A 26 -16.29 -4.70 -3.15
N THR A 27 -15.27 -4.20 -2.45
CA THR A 27 -15.29 -4.03 -0.99
C THR A 27 -16.22 -2.91 -0.52
N GLU A 28 -16.26 -1.78 -1.23
CA GLU A 28 -17.02 -0.59 -0.80
C GLU A 28 -18.46 -0.58 -1.32
N VAL A 29 -18.73 -1.27 -2.44
CA VAL A 29 -20.06 -1.24 -3.07
C VAL A 29 -20.71 -2.61 -3.04
N LEU A 30 -20.10 -3.63 -3.65
CA LEU A 30 -20.78 -4.91 -3.90
C LEU A 30 -21.03 -5.73 -2.63
N VAL A 31 -20.11 -5.72 -1.65
CA VAL A 31 -20.24 -6.48 -0.40
C VAL A 31 -21.47 -6.07 0.42
N GLY A 32 -21.89 -4.80 0.33
CA GLY A 32 -23.07 -4.31 1.05
C GLY A 32 -24.41 -4.69 0.40
N LEU A 33 -24.42 -5.14 -0.85
CA LEU A 33 -25.65 -5.37 -1.61
C LEU A 33 -26.17 -6.79 -1.42
N SER A 34 -27.47 -6.89 -1.09
CA SER A 34 -28.14 -8.18 -1.00
C SER A 34 -28.30 -8.86 -2.38
N GLY A 35 -28.06 -10.17 -2.44
CA GLY A 35 -28.25 -10.96 -3.66
C GLY A 35 -27.13 -10.90 -4.70
N ILE A 36 -26.04 -10.17 -4.43
CA ILE A 36 -24.85 -10.16 -5.29
C ILE A 36 -23.96 -11.38 -4.97
N PRO A 37 -23.45 -12.10 -5.99
CA PRO A 37 -22.49 -13.19 -5.78
C PRO A 37 -21.20 -12.73 -5.08
N ASP A 38 -20.53 -13.67 -4.41
CA ASP A 38 -19.22 -13.42 -3.81
C ASP A 38 -18.15 -13.21 -4.91
N PHE A 39 -17.56 -12.01 -4.94
CA PHE A 39 -16.47 -11.63 -5.83
C PHE A 39 -15.16 -11.38 -5.07
N SER A 40 -14.94 -12.06 -3.94
CA SER A 40 -13.70 -11.97 -3.14
C SER A 40 -12.42 -12.24 -3.93
N ILE A 41 -12.52 -12.87 -5.11
CA ILE A 41 -11.38 -13.00 -6.03
C ILE A 41 -10.81 -11.66 -6.49
N LEU A 42 -11.63 -10.59 -6.56
CA LEU A 42 -11.16 -9.24 -6.91
C LEU A 42 -10.27 -8.68 -5.81
N ASP A 43 -10.66 -8.89 -4.55
CA ASP A 43 -9.88 -8.55 -3.37
C ASP A 43 -8.57 -9.35 -3.30
N MET A 44 -8.65 -10.66 -3.55
CA MET A 44 -7.47 -11.52 -3.60
C MET A 44 -6.49 -11.11 -4.72
N ALA A 45 -7.01 -10.76 -5.90
CA ALA A 45 -6.22 -10.40 -7.06
C ALA A 45 -5.50 -9.04 -6.89
N SER A 46 -5.99 -8.16 -6.03
CA SER A 46 -5.40 -6.84 -5.79
C SER A 46 -4.25 -6.85 -4.77
N ARG A 47 -3.99 -7.96 -4.07
CA ARG A 47 -3.05 -8.00 -2.93
C ARG A 47 -1.60 -7.61 -3.29
N PHE A 48 -1.21 -7.65 -4.56
CA PHE A 48 0.09 -7.14 -5.02
C PHE A 48 0.20 -5.61 -5.05
N VAL A 49 -0.92 -4.88 -5.06
CA VAL A 49 -1.02 -3.45 -5.36
C VAL A 49 -0.29 -2.60 -4.33
N SER A 50 -0.63 -2.73 -3.04
CA SER A 50 0.06 -2.02 -1.95
C SER A 50 1.57 -2.33 -1.91
N PRO A 51 2.00 -3.62 -1.93
CA PRO A 51 3.40 -4.02 -2.10
C PRO A 51 4.11 -3.33 -3.28
N LEU A 52 3.44 -3.21 -4.43
CA LEU A 52 3.98 -2.56 -5.62
C LEU A 52 4.15 -1.04 -5.44
N PHE A 53 3.23 -0.37 -4.75
CA PHE A 53 3.39 1.05 -4.42
C PHE A 53 4.55 1.29 -3.44
N PHE A 54 4.75 0.41 -2.46
CA PHE A 54 5.95 0.45 -1.61
C PHE A 54 7.23 0.24 -2.43
N PHE A 55 7.23 -0.71 -3.37
CA PHE A 55 8.37 -0.91 -4.27
C PHE A 55 8.70 0.36 -5.05
N LEU A 56 7.71 0.99 -5.69
CA LEU A 56 7.90 2.21 -6.46
C LEU A 56 8.31 3.40 -5.58
N MET A 57 7.86 3.44 -4.33
CA MET A 57 8.29 4.42 -3.34
C MET A 57 9.77 4.24 -2.98
N ILE A 58 10.20 3.00 -2.72
CA ILE A 58 11.62 2.67 -2.48
C ILE A 58 12.46 2.95 -3.72
N GLU A 59 11.95 2.67 -4.92
CA GLU A 59 12.62 3.09 -6.15
C GLU A 59 12.88 4.60 -6.14
N GLY A 60 11.85 5.39 -5.86
CA GLY A 60 11.92 6.84 -5.71
C GLY A 60 12.85 7.32 -4.59
N TYR A 61 13.02 6.54 -3.51
CA TYR A 61 13.90 6.88 -2.39
C TYR A 61 15.38 7.03 -2.82
N PHE A 62 15.87 6.17 -3.72
CA PHE A 62 17.27 6.27 -4.18
C PHE A 62 17.47 7.34 -5.26
N TYR A 63 16.41 7.77 -5.95
CA TYR A 63 16.49 8.78 -7.01
C TYR A 63 16.12 10.20 -6.54
N THR A 64 15.47 10.36 -5.38
CA THR A 64 15.02 11.68 -4.92
C THR A 64 16.19 12.56 -4.47
N ARG A 65 16.20 13.82 -4.91
CA ARG A 65 17.16 14.83 -4.45
C ARG A 65 16.90 15.30 -3.02
N SER A 66 15.65 15.22 -2.55
CA SER A 66 15.25 15.63 -1.20
C SER A 66 14.26 14.64 -0.60
N ARG A 67 14.73 13.91 0.42
CA ARG A 67 13.92 12.95 1.19
C ARG A 67 12.83 13.66 1.98
N GLN A 68 13.13 14.82 2.58
CA GLN A 68 12.16 15.65 3.30
C GLN A 68 10.99 16.10 2.42
N LYS A 69 11.26 16.63 1.22
CA LYS A 69 10.21 17.02 0.27
C LYS A 69 9.43 15.83 -0.27
N TYR A 70 10.02 14.63 -0.30
CA TYR A 70 9.28 13.42 -0.63
C TYR A 70 8.29 13.07 0.48
N LEU A 71 8.79 12.93 1.72
CA LEU A 71 7.99 12.58 2.88
C LEU A 71 6.85 13.58 3.12
N SER A 72 7.15 14.89 3.02
CA SER A 72 6.15 15.94 3.14
C SER A 72 5.01 15.79 2.13
N ARG A 73 5.29 15.43 0.87
CA ARG A 73 4.22 15.20 -0.12
C ARG A 73 3.33 14.01 0.23
N LEU A 74 3.91 12.93 0.78
CA LEU A 74 3.13 11.78 1.24
C LEU A 74 2.25 12.16 2.44
N LEU A 75 2.81 12.88 3.42
CA LEU A 75 2.07 13.36 4.59
C LEU A 75 0.95 14.33 4.20
N THR A 76 1.21 15.28 3.30
CA THR A 76 0.17 16.19 2.81
C THR A 76 -0.95 15.42 2.11
N ALA A 77 -0.63 14.43 1.27
CA ALA A 77 -1.65 13.58 0.64
C ALA A 77 -2.44 12.76 1.68
N GLY A 78 -1.77 12.24 2.72
CA GLY A 78 -2.42 11.53 3.82
C GLY A 78 -3.35 12.41 4.66
N ILE A 79 -2.97 13.67 4.93
CA ILE A 79 -3.83 14.64 5.61
C ILE A 79 -5.05 14.99 4.76
N VAL A 80 -4.85 15.23 3.45
CA VAL A 80 -5.96 15.49 2.52
C VAL A 80 -6.92 14.30 2.49
N MET A 81 -6.39 13.07 2.46
CA MET A 81 -7.18 11.84 2.52
C MET A 81 -8.01 11.79 3.82
N ALA A 82 -7.38 12.01 4.98
CA ALA A 82 -8.06 11.96 6.27
C ALA A 82 -9.16 13.03 6.41
N ILE A 83 -8.92 14.24 5.89
CA ILE A 83 -9.94 15.31 5.87
C ILE A 83 -11.12 14.90 4.99
N GLY A 84 -10.88 14.33 3.81
CA GLY A 84 -11.98 13.89 2.97
C GLY A 84 -12.72 12.69 3.55
N ASN A 85 -12.05 11.74 4.20
CA ASN A 85 -12.71 10.65 4.93
C ASN A 85 -13.63 11.20 6.03
N LEU A 86 -13.17 12.21 6.77
CA LEU A 86 -14.01 12.90 7.76
C LEU A 86 -15.24 13.54 7.09
N ILE A 87 -15.06 14.23 5.96
CA ILE A 87 -16.16 14.89 5.22
C ILE A 87 -17.16 13.87 4.68
N THR A 88 -16.70 12.78 4.06
CA THR A 88 -17.61 11.76 3.50
C THR A 88 -18.40 11.06 4.59
N HIS A 89 -17.77 10.71 5.72
CA HIS A 89 -18.47 10.11 6.85
C HIS A 89 -19.49 11.08 7.46
N PHE A 90 -19.14 12.37 7.58
CA PHE A 90 -20.06 13.39 8.06
C PHE A 90 -21.29 13.56 7.14
N ILE A 91 -21.09 13.65 5.83
CA ILE A 91 -22.18 13.82 4.85
C ILE A 91 -23.10 12.59 4.82
N MET A 92 -22.53 11.38 4.91
CA MET A 92 -23.30 10.13 4.84
C MET A 92 -23.89 9.71 6.20
N ASN A 93 -23.77 10.52 7.25
CA ASN A 93 -24.14 10.17 8.63
C ASN A 93 -23.54 8.82 9.09
N ALA A 94 -22.34 8.50 8.60
CA ALA A 94 -21.63 7.28 8.94
C ALA A 94 -20.78 7.48 10.20
N PRO A 95 -20.40 6.40 10.93
CA PRO A 95 -19.61 6.51 12.16
C PRO A 95 -18.27 7.24 11.95
N ILE A 96 -18.05 8.31 12.72
CA ILE A 96 -16.79 9.04 12.74
C ILE A 96 -15.97 8.56 13.95
N THR A 97 -14.88 7.85 13.66
CA THR A 97 -13.95 7.33 14.67
C THR A 97 -12.53 7.63 14.24
N PHE A 98 -11.57 7.52 15.16
CA PHE A 98 -10.15 7.63 14.82
C PHE A 98 -9.75 6.64 13.71
N TYR A 99 -10.32 5.44 13.70
CA TYR A 99 -10.06 4.43 12.68
C TYR A 99 -10.60 4.84 11.31
N THR A 100 -11.87 5.27 11.22
CA THR A 100 -12.50 5.63 9.93
C THR A 100 -11.95 6.92 9.32
N ILE A 101 -11.41 7.82 10.14
CA ILE A 101 -10.69 9.00 9.63
C ILE A 101 -9.36 8.59 8.99
N LEU A 102 -8.64 7.65 9.61
CA LEU A 102 -7.31 7.23 9.16
C LEU A 102 -7.32 6.09 8.14
N ASN A 103 -8.44 5.38 7.95
CA ASN A 103 -8.53 4.22 7.07
C ASN A 103 -9.80 4.28 6.22
N PRO A 104 -9.69 4.05 4.90
CA PRO A 104 -8.47 3.73 4.14
C PRO A 104 -7.58 4.98 3.89
N ASN A 105 -6.24 4.80 3.92
CA ASN A 105 -5.26 5.88 3.72
C ASN A 105 -3.84 5.36 3.43
N ILE A 106 -3.65 4.81 2.22
CA ILE A 106 -2.35 4.29 1.78
C ILE A 106 -1.20 5.32 1.85
N PHE A 107 -1.50 6.63 1.74
CA PHE A 107 -0.47 7.67 1.79
C PHE A 107 0.21 7.76 3.17
N LEU A 108 -0.54 7.57 4.26
CA LEU A 108 0.04 7.50 5.61
C LEU A 108 0.92 6.27 5.78
N SER A 109 0.49 5.11 5.25
CA SER A 109 1.31 3.89 5.24
C SER A 109 2.60 4.06 4.45
N LEU A 110 2.54 4.67 3.26
CA LEU A 110 3.72 5.01 2.46
C LEU A 110 4.62 6.02 3.21
N ALA A 111 4.05 7.05 3.84
CA ALA A 111 4.81 8.03 4.60
C ALA A 111 5.57 7.38 5.77
N ALA A 112 4.89 6.50 6.51
CA ALA A 112 5.48 5.78 7.62
C ALA A 112 6.59 4.83 7.15
N GLY A 113 6.33 4.02 6.12
CA GLY A 113 7.35 3.13 5.55
C GLY A 113 8.57 3.88 4.98
N PHE A 114 8.35 4.99 4.29
CA PHE A 114 9.43 5.88 3.84
C PHE A 114 10.23 6.45 5.02
N GLY A 115 9.52 6.90 6.06
CA GLY A 115 10.11 7.48 7.28
C GLY A 115 10.99 6.46 8.01
N ILE A 116 10.51 5.23 8.20
CA ILE A 116 11.25 4.13 8.81
C ILE A 116 12.52 3.83 8.04
N VAL A 117 12.42 3.66 6.71
CA VAL A 117 13.59 3.43 5.86
C VAL A 117 14.60 4.56 5.98
N TRP A 118 14.12 5.81 5.96
CA TRP A 118 15.00 6.98 6.07
C TRP A 118 15.69 7.07 7.43
N LEU A 119 14.96 6.83 8.53
CA LEU A 119 15.49 6.87 9.89
C LEU A 119 16.52 5.76 10.10
N LEU A 120 16.19 4.51 9.74
CA LEU A 120 17.10 3.36 9.86
C LEU A 120 18.37 3.56 9.03
N ASP A 121 18.24 4.02 7.78
CA ASP A 121 19.39 4.36 6.94
C ASP A 121 20.28 5.42 7.60
N THR A 122 19.68 6.44 8.21
CA THR A 122 20.41 7.51 8.90
C THR A 122 21.11 7.02 10.17
N ILE A 123 20.48 6.12 10.94
CA ILE A 123 21.10 5.48 12.12
C ILE A 123 22.32 4.67 11.69
N ILE A 124 22.17 3.84 10.66
CA ILE A 124 23.21 2.91 10.21
C ILE A 124 24.41 3.66 9.61
N GLU A 125 24.15 4.62 8.72
CA GLU A 125 25.19 5.35 7.97
C GLU A 125 25.83 6.47 8.79
N LYS A 126 25.03 7.23 9.57
CA LYS A 126 25.52 8.41 10.30
C LYS A 126 25.71 8.16 11.80
N LYS A 127 25.50 6.92 12.27
CA LYS A 127 25.64 6.51 13.67
C LYS A 127 24.82 7.36 14.66
N LYS A 128 23.69 7.92 14.20
CA LYS A 128 22.80 8.76 15.02
C LYS A 128 21.81 7.91 15.82
N CYS A 129 22.29 7.19 16.83
CA CYS A 129 21.49 6.23 17.61
C CYS A 129 20.24 6.83 18.28
N LEU A 130 20.24 8.13 18.62
CA LEU A 130 19.07 8.83 19.18
C LEU A 130 17.84 8.81 18.26
N LEU A 131 18.01 8.54 16.96
CA LEU A 131 16.89 8.37 16.04
C LEU A 131 16.11 7.05 16.28
N ILE A 132 16.53 6.20 17.23
CA ILE A 132 15.73 5.04 17.62
C ILE A 132 14.37 5.44 18.22
N PHE A 133 14.30 6.55 18.96
CA PHE A 133 13.04 7.05 19.53
C PHE A 133 12.00 7.40 18.45
N PRO A 134 12.33 8.21 17.41
CA PRO A 134 11.40 8.43 16.32
C PRO A 134 11.12 7.16 15.50
N VAL A 135 12.04 6.18 15.40
CA VAL A 135 11.73 4.88 14.78
C VAL A 135 10.64 4.15 15.56
N ILE A 136 10.76 4.05 16.88
CA ILE A 136 9.75 3.43 17.74
C ILE A 136 8.41 4.16 17.58
N LEU A 137 8.41 5.49 17.64
CA LEU A 137 7.21 6.30 17.47
C LEU A 137 6.52 6.02 16.12
N VAL A 138 7.26 6.07 15.00
CA VAL A 138 6.69 5.81 13.67
C VAL A 138 6.21 4.36 13.56
N SER A 139 6.91 3.40 14.18
CA SER A 139 6.49 2.00 14.21
C SER A 139 5.16 1.82 14.95
N VAL A 140 4.93 2.50 16.07
CA VAL A 140 3.64 2.50 16.76
C VAL A 140 2.55 3.15 15.89
N LEU A 141 2.88 4.27 15.24
CA LEU A 141 1.94 4.95 14.34
C LEU A 141 1.51 4.07 13.15
N THR A 142 2.38 3.18 12.66
CA THR A 142 2.00 2.28 11.55
C THR A 142 0.79 1.41 11.89
N LEU A 143 0.59 1.03 13.15
CA LEU A 143 -0.53 0.19 13.60
C LEU A 143 -1.91 0.79 13.32
N PHE A 144 -1.97 2.11 13.13
CA PHE A 144 -3.22 2.84 12.82
C PHE A 144 -3.39 3.16 11.34
N THR A 145 -2.41 2.78 10.51
CA THR A 145 -2.46 2.97 9.06
C THR A 145 -2.94 1.69 8.37
N GLU A 146 -3.45 1.85 7.16
CA GLU A 146 -4.03 0.76 6.35
C GLU A 146 -3.11 -0.46 6.22
N ALA A 147 -1.81 -0.25 6.00
CA ALA A 147 -0.86 -1.34 5.87
C ALA A 147 -0.29 -1.84 7.21
N SER A 148 -0.62 -1.25 8.37
CA SER A 148 -0.17 -1.74 9.68
C SER A 148 1.33 -2.11 9.74
N ILE A 149 1.69 -3.25 10.34
CA ILE A 149 3.04 -3.82 10.44
C ILE A 149 3.67 -4.04 9.06
N PHE A 150 2.88 -4.23 7.99
CA PHE A 150 3.40 -4.37 6.64
C PHE A 150 4.19 -3.13 6.20
N ALA A 151 3.73 -1.93 6.55
CA ALA A 151 4.43 -0.66 6.28
C ALA A 151 5.79 -0.55 6.99
N LEU A 152 5.99 -1.30 8.08
CA LEU A 152 7.25 -1.34 8.82
C LEU A 152 8.28 -2.25 8.14
N VAL A 153 7.88 -3.49 7.88
CA VAL A 153 8.82 -4.56 7.48
C VAL A 153 9.11 -4.52 5.99
N PHE A 154 8.07 -4.41 5.17
CA PHE A 154 8.17 -4.65 3.74
C PHE A 154 8.99 -3.60 2.97
N PRO A 155 8.83 -2.29 3.23
CA PRO A 155 9.64 -1.26 2.57
C PRO A 155 11.12 -1.37 2.92
N TYR A 156 11.43 -1.80 4.15
CA TYR A 156 12.80 -2.01 4.58
C TYR A 156 13.43 -3.25 3.93
N LEU A 157 12.69 -4.34 3.74
CA LEU A 157 13.14 -5.50 2.96
C LEU A 157 13.52 -5.09 1.52
N MET A 158 12.66 -4.32 0.86
CA MET A 158 12.92 -3.78 -0.48
C MET A 158 14.15 -2.87 -0.50
N TYR A 159 14.27 -2.01 0.51
CA TYR A 159 15.40 -1.11 0.66
C TYR A 159 16.73 -1.86 0.78
N ILE A 160 16.84 -2.83 1.69
CA ILE A 160 18.06 -3.62 1.88
C ILE A 160 18.39 -4.42 0.63
N SER A 161 17.39 -5.08 0.03
CA SER A 161 17.61 -5.89 -1.17
C SER A 161 18.21 -5.04 -2.29
N ARG A 162 17.70 -3.82 -2.48
CA ARG A 162 18.25 -2.88 -3.46
C ARG A 162 19.62 -2.32 -3.06
N LYS A 163 19.80 -1.89 -1.81
CA LYS A 163 21.06 -1.32 -1.31
C LYS A 163 22.23 -2.29 -1.42
N THR A 164 21.98 -3.57 -1.13
CA THR A 164 23.01 -4.63 -1.15
C THR A 164 23.16 -5.31 -2.52
N GLY A 165 22.23 -5.06 -3.46
CA GLY A 165 22.16 -5.78 -4.73
C GLY A 165 21.73 -7.25 -4.61
N LYS A 166 21.33 -7.71 -3.42
CA LYS A 166 20.94 -9.09 -3.14
C LYS A 166 19.43 -9.25 -3.31
N SER A 167 18.99 -9.60 -4.52
CA SER A 167 17.57 -9.80 -4.84
C SER A 167 16.93 -10.94 -4.04
N TRP A 168 17.70 -11.94 -3.62
CA TRP A 168 17.19 -13.06 -2.81
C TRP A 168 16.59 -12.61 -1.47
N ILE A 169 17.05 -11.48 -0.90
CA ILE A 169 16.49 -10.93 0.35
C ILE A 169 15.01 -10.56 0.15
N LEU A 170 14.69 -9.91 -0.97
CA LEU A 170 13.32 -9.56 -1.31
C LEU A 170 12.47 -10.81 -1.57
N TYR A 171 12.97 -11.74 -2.39
CA TYR A 171 12.24 -12.97 -2.71
C TYR A 171 11.96 -13.80 -1.45
N LEU A 172 12.99 -14.12 -0.68
CA LEU A 172 12.85 -14.92 0.55
C LEU A 172 12.01 -14.19 1.59
N GLY A 173 12.25 -12.90 1.83
CA GLY A 173 11.49 -12.11 2.79
C GLY A 173 10.00 -12.04 2.44
N THR A 174 9.67 -11.87 1.16
CA THR A 174 8.28 -11.87 0.69
C THR A 174 7.62 -13.24 0.86
N LEU A 175 8.32 -14.33 0.52
CA LEU A 175 7.80 -15.68 0.68
C LEU A 175 7.59 -16.06 2.15
N LEU A 176 8.50 -15.67 3.04
CA LEU A 176 8.35 -15.88 4.48
C LEU A 176 7.16 -15.11 5.06
N LEU A 177 6.97 -13.85 4.61
CA LEU A 177 5.84 -13.04 5.01
C LEU A 177 4.51 -13.63 4.50
N SER A 178 4.47 -14.07 3.24
CA SER A 178 3.35 -14.81 2.68
C SER A 178 3.03 -16.08 3.47
N ALA A 179 4.04 -16.86 3.84
CA ALA A 179 3.84 -18.08 4.63
C ALA A 179 3.31 -17.77 6.03
N LEU A 180 3.80 -16.69 6.67
CA LEU A 180 3.31 -16.24 7.97
C LEU A 180 1.84 -15.82 7.90
N PHE A 181 1.44 -15.04 6.91
CA PHE A 181 0.03 -14.67 6.73
C PHE A 181 -0.85 -15.86 6.38
N LEU A 182 -0.35 -16.80 5.57
CA LEU A 182 -1.08 -18.03 5.28
C LEU A 182 -1.30 -18.87 6.55
N SER A 183 -0.30 -18.96 7.42
CA SER A 183 -0.43 -19.68 8.70
C SER A 183 -1.49 -19.05 9.62
N GLN A 184 -1.60 -17.72 9.62
CA GLN A 184 -2.63 -17.00 10.37
C GLN A 184 -4.01 -17.24 9.76
N ALA A 185 -4.16 -17.14 8.44
CA ALA A 185 -5.41 -17.41 7.74
C ALA A 185 -5.92 -18.84 7.99
N LEU A 186 -5.02 -19.82 8.06
CA LEU A 186 -5.40 -21.23 8.27
C LEU A 186 -5.68 -21.60 9.74
N SER A 187 -5.36 -20.71 10.70
CA SER A 187 -5.43 -21.01 12.15
C SER A 187 -6.86 -21.17 12.70
N ASP A 188 -7.85 -20.51 12.09
CA ASP A 188 -9.23 -20.58 12.54
C ASP A 188 -9.90 -21.88 12.06
N ALA A 189 -10.19 -22.80 12.97
CA ALA A 189 -10.80 -24.10 12.63
C ALA A 189 -12.30 -24.01 12.27
N SER A 190 -12.97 -22.90 12.55
CA SER A 190 -14.42 -22.74 12.38
C SER A 190 -14.85 -22.42 10.94
N MET A 191 -13.92 -21.91 10.12
CA MET A 191 -14.19 -21.47 8.74
C MET A 191 -13.89 -22.55 7.70
N THR A 192 -14.61 -22.53 6.57
CA THR A 192 -14.26 -23.30 5.37
C THR A 192 -12.95 -22.79 4.76
N LEU A 193 -12.28 -23.61 3.94
CA LEU A 193 -11.04 -23.19 3.27
C LEU A 193 -11.23 -21.90 2.45
N TRP A 194 -12.33 -21.77 1.72
CA TRP A 194 -12.61 -20.56 0.94
C TRP A 194 -12.70 -19.33 1.83
N GLN A 195 -13.49 -19.40 2.91
CA GLN A 195 -13.64 -18.29 3.86
C GLN A 195 -12.29 -17.91 4.49
N LYS A 196 -11.47 -18.88 4.89
CA LYS A 196 -10.13 -18.59 5.43
C LYS A 196 -9.27 -17.79 4.46
N LEU A 197 -9.28 -18.18 3.18
CA LEU A 197 -8.45 -17.55 2.15
C LEU A 197 -9.02 -16.21 1.66
N SER A 198 -10.35 -16.04 1.63
CA SER A 198 -11.01 -14.83 1.14
C SER A 198 -11.13 -13.73 2.20
N PHE A 199 -11.31 -14.07 3.49
CA PHE A 199 -11.40 -13.07 4.56
C PHE A 199 -10.06 -12.41 4.90
N ASN A 200 -8.94 -13.14 4.76
CA ASN A 200 -7.61 -12.58 4.98
C ASN A 200 -6.62 -13.04 3.88
N PRO A 201 -6.67 -12.41 2.69
CA PRO A 201 -5.82 -12.79 1.57
C PRO A 201 -4.43 -12.14 1.61
N GLU A 202 -3.97 -11.63 2.76
CA GLU A 202 -2.64 -11.00 2.90
C GLU A 202 -1.48 -11.93 2.49
N PHE A 203 -1.69 -13.25 2.60
CA PHE A 203 -0.72 -14.24 2.14
C PHE A 203 -0.36 -14.10 0.65
N LEU A 204 -1.25 -13.53 -0.17
CA LEU A 204 -1.02 -13.29 -1.59
C LEU A 204 -0.03 -12.15 -1.87
N VAL A 205 0.62 -11.56 -0.86
CA VAL A 205 1.67 -10.55 -1.06
C VAL A 205 2.79 -10.99 -2.03
N PHE A 206 3.10 -12.30 -2.10
CA PHE A 206 4.07 -12.83 -3.08
C PHE A 206 3.71 -12.56 -4.54
N THR A 207 2.43 -12.29 -4.84
CA THR A 207 1.97 -11.97 -6.20
C THR A 207 2.55 -10.66 -6.74
N VAL A 208 3.21 -9.84 -5.90
CA VAL A 208 3.99 -8.68 -6.34
C VAL A 208 5.29 -9.05 -7.07
N LEU A 209 5.85 -10.23 -6.80
CA LEU A 209 7.18 -10.61 -7.28
C LEU A 209 7.29 -10.66 -8.82
N PRO A 210 6.32 -11.21 -9.58
CA PRO A 210 6.32 -11.13 -11.04
C PRO A 210 6.36 -9.70 -11.57
N PHE A 211 5.61 -8.77 -10.96
CA PHE A 211 5.59 -7.36 -11.38
C PHE A 211 6.93 -6.66 -11.12
N ILE A 212 7.56 -6.94 -9.98
CA ILE A 212 8.90 -6.43 -9.66
C ILE A 212 9.95 -7.01 -10.61
N TYR A 213 9.84 -8.30 -10.93
CA TYR A 213 10.76 -8.96 -11.88
C TYR A 213 10.67 -8.34 -13.29
N LEU A 214 9.46 -8.01 -13.74
CA LEU A 214 9.20 -7.38 -15.03
C LEU A 214 9.59 -5.90 -15.08
N TYR A 215 9.88 -5.26 -13.95
CA TYR A 215 10.24 -3.85 -13.91
C TYR A 215 11.58 -3.59 -14.63
N ASN A 216 11.57 -2.71 -15.62
CA ASN A 216 12.72 -2.42 -16.47
C ASN A 216 13.65 -1.31 -15.93
N GLY A 217 13.38 -0.77 -14.74
CA GLY A 217 14.18 0.29 -14.11
C GLY A 217 13.89 1.71 -14.64
N LYS A 218 12.98 1.87 -15.60
CA LYS A 218 12.60 3.18 -16.14
C LYS A 218 11.33 3.67 -15.45
N LYS A 219 11.30 4.97 -15.15
CA LYS A 219 10.09 5.64 -14.64
C LYS A 219 8.91 5.47 -15.62
N GLY A 220 9.15 5.58 -16.93
CA GLY A 220 8.09 5.61 -17.94
C GLY A 220 7.25 6.88 -17.90
N GLY A 221 6.20 6.92 -18.73
CA GLY A 221 5.26 8.04 -18.79
C GLY A 221 5.85 9.32 -19.41
N THR A 222 5.05 10.37 -19.40
CA THR A 222 5.40 11.71 -19.88
C THR A 222 6.13 12.54 -18.84
N SER A 223 6.08 12.14 -17.56
CA SER A 223 6.57 12.94 -16.43
C SER A 223 5.93 14.32 -16.32
N SER A 224 4.79 14.53 -16.96
CA SER A 224 4.03 15.77 -16.89
C SER A 224 3.50 16.03 -15.48
N ALA A 225 3.23 17.30 -15.17
CA ALA A 225 2.58 17.67 -13.92
C ALA A 225 1.22 16.96 -13.78
N PHE A 226 0.45 16.91 -14.87
CA PHE A 226 -0.83 16.23 -14.94
C PHE A 226 -0.73 14.76 -14.51
N GLU A 227 0.20 13.99 -15.09
CA GLU A 227 0.41 12.58 -14.73
C GLU A 227 0.70 12.40 -13.24
N LYS A 228 1.52 13.29 -12.66
CA LYS A 228 1.84 13.25 -11.24
C LYS A 228 0.58 13.50 -10.40
N TYR A 229 -0.16 14.56 -10.67
CA TYR A 229 -1.35 14.91 -9.89
C TYR A 229 -2.49 13.90 -10.06
N PHE A 230 -2.62 13.29 -11.24
CA PHE A 230 -3.55 12.20 -11.49
C PHE A 230 -3.37 11.06 -10.49
N PHE A 231 -2.16 10.53 -10.31
CA PHE A 231 -1.96 9.42 -9.37
C PHE A 231 -2.19 9.80 -7.90
N TYR A 232 -1.91 11.06 -7.53
CA TYR A 232 -2.18 11.54 -6.16
C TYR A 232 -3.68 11.77 -5.92
N GLY A 233 -4.41 12.26 -6.93
CA GLY A 233 -5.84 12.52 -6.84
C GLY A 233 -6.71 11.29 -7.07
N PHE A 234 -6.25 10.33 -7.88
CA PHE A 234 -7.00 9.12 -8.20
C PHE A 234 -7.39 8.39 -6.91
N TYR A 235 -6.43 8.17 -5.99
CA TYR A 235 -6.69 7.37 -4.79
C TYR A 235 -7.80 7.94 -3.89
N PRO A 236 -7.71 9.20 -3.41
CA PRO A 236 -8.77 9.76 -2.59
C PRO A 236 -10.11 9.85 -3.30
N ILE A 237 -10.11 10.27 -4.57
CA ILE A 237 -11.35 10.53 -5.31
C ILE A 237 -12.16 9.24 -5.50
N HIS A 238 -11.53 8.13 -5.91
CA HIS A 238 -12.28 6.90 -6.15
C HIS A 238 -12.76 6.26 -4.84
N ILE A 239 -11.97 6.30 -3.77
CA ILE A 239 -12.42 5.83 -2.45
C ILE A 239 -13.64 6.61 -1.97
N TRP A 240 -13.57 7.94 -1.95
CA TRP A 240 -14.69 8.78 -1.49
C TRP A 240 -15.93 8.58 -2.33
N PHE A 241 -15.77 8.50 -3.65
CA PHE A 241 -16.86 8.24 -4.57
C PHE A 241 -17.51 6.87 -4.33
N LEU A 242 -16.71 5.80 -4.23
CA LEU A 242 -17.21 4.44 -4.03
C LEU A 242 -17.85 4.26 -2.65
N PHE A 243 -17.27 4.84 -1.60
CA PHE A 243 -17.87 4.85 -0.26
C PHE A 243 -19.26 5.50 -0.28
N ILE A 244 -19.38 6.70 -0.87
CA ILE A 244 -20.65 7.40 -1.00
C ILE A 244 -21.65 6.54 -1.80
N LEU A 245 -21.22 6.00 -2.95
CA LEU A 245 -22.07 5.16 -3.79
C LEU A 245 -22.54 3.90 -3.05
N GLY A 246 -21.65 3.21 -2.35
CA GLY A 246 -21.96 2.03 -1.55
C GLY A 246 -23.01 2.34 -0.50
N GLN A 247 -22.78 3.39 0.31
CA GLN A 247 -23.74 3.83 1.33
C GLN A 247 -25.11 4.18 0.75
N PHE A 248 -25.17 4.83 -0.42
CA PHE A 248 -26.44 5.14 -1.09
C PHE A 248 -27.19 3.90 -1.60
N LEU A 249 -26.48 2.88 -2.06
CA LEU A 249 -27.11 1.67 -2.60
C LEU A 249 -27.52 0.66 -1.52
N THR A 250 -26.97 0.77 -0.31
CA THR A 250 -27.27 -0.10 0.83
C THR A 250 -28.35 0.44 1.77
N GLN A 251 -28.75 1.70 1.62
CA GLN A 251 -29.87 2.31 2.33
C GLN A 251 -31.21 1.85 1.75
#